data_AF-N2B1A4-F1
#
_entry.id   AF-N2B1A4-F1
#
_cell.length_a   1.000
_cell.length_b   1.000
_cell.length_c   1.000
_cell.angle_alpha   90.00
_cell.angle_beta   90.00
_cell.angle_gamma   90.00
#
_symmetry.space_group_name_H-M   'P 1'
#
loop_
_entity.id
_entity.type
_entity.pdbx_description
1 polymer ?
#
loop_
_entity_poly.entity_id
_entity_poly.type
_entity_poly.pdbx_seq_one_letter_code
_entity_poly.pdbx_strand_id
1 'polypeptide(L)'
;MDILNTVSLESNSQIKINFDGGDLSSDAGLLLFKEFLVKIGAVKLVNRMFKTNDTAWFRVHKDDTNLMQVIYQIISSYFEDDC
;
A
#
# COMPACT_ATOMS: atom_id res chain seq x y z
N MET A 1 -3.40 25.24 19.83
CA MET A 1 -2.64 24.11 19.28
C MET A 1 -3.63 22.98 19.14
N ASP A 2 -4.33 22.95 18.01
CA ASP A 2 -5.27 21.88 17.71
C ASP A 2 -4.44 20.63 17.41
N ILE A 3 -4.49 19.70 18.34
CA ILE A 3 -3.79 18.43 18.21
C ILE A 3 -4.48 17.68 17.07
N LEU A 4 -3.70 17.33 16.06
CA LEU A 4 -4.07 16.71 14.79
C LEU A 4 -4.54 15.25 14.96
N ASN A 5 -5.21 14.91 16.06
CA ASN A 5 -5.51 13.52 16.41
C ASN A 5 -6.71 12.96 15.64
N THR A 6 -7.63 13.83 15.21
CA THR A 6 -8.83 13.41 14.47
C THR A 6 -9.27 14.50 13.49
N VAL A 7 -8.88 14.37 12.22
CA VAL A 7 -9.49 15.16 11.14
C VAL A 7 -10.66 14.36 10.59
N SER A 8 -11.89 14.81 10.83
CA SER A 8 -13.05 14.30 10.11
C SER A 8 -12.93 14.71 8.64
N LEU A 9 -12.86 13.74 7.74
CA LEU A 9 -12.91 14.02 6.29
C LEU A 9 -14.28 14.60 5.96
N GLU A 10 -14.32 15.89 5.58
CA GLU A 10 -15.57 16.57 5.19
C GLU A 10 -16.26 15.94 3.97
N SER A 11 -15.54 15.09 3.23
CA SER A 11 -16.09 14.41 2.05
C SER A 11 -16.86 13.13 2.37
N ASN A 12 -16.73 12.55 3.57
CA ASN A 12 -17.48 11.33 3.96
C ASN A 12 -17.43 11.10 5.49
N SER A 13 -18.53 11.40 6.19
CA SER A 13 -18.66 11.19 7.64
C SER A 13 -18.65 9.73 8.08
N GLN A 14 -18.68 8.77 7.13
CA GLN A 14 -18.57 7.34 7.41
C GLN A 14 -17.12 6.84 7.46
N ILE A 15 -16.13 7.68 7.11
CA ILE A 15 -14.71 7.34 7.16
C ILE A 15 -14.06 8.15 8.28
N LYS A 16 -13.64 7.47 9.34
CA LYS A 16 -12.89 8.04 10.46
C LYS A 16 -11.43 7.57 10.38
N ILE A 17 -10.51 8.51 10.13
CA ILE A 17 -9.07 8.27 10.21
C ILE A 17 -8.62 8.70 11.60
N ASN A 18 -7.96 7.79 12.32
CA ASN A 18 -7.45 8.05 13.66
C ASN A 18 -5.93 7.88 13.69
N PHE A 19 -5.23 8.83 14.32
CA PHE A 19 -3.76 8.83 14.43
C PHE A 19 -3.29 8.54 15.87
N ASP A 20 -4.20 8.08 16.73
CA ASP A 20 -3.92 7.67 18.10
C ASP A 20 -3.21 6.31 18.21
N GLY A 21 -2.94 5.66 17.08
CA GLY A 21 -2.21 4.40 17.01
C GLY A 21 -3.01 3.17 17.46
N GLY A 22 -4.32 3.33 17.73
CA GLY A 22 -5.22 2.21 17.99
C GLY A 22 -5.67 1.54 16.69
N ASP A 23 -5.77 0.20 16.70
CA ASP A 23 -6.19 -0.73 15.63
C ASP A 23 -6.43 -0.08 14.25
N LEU A 24 -5.38 0.49 13.66
CA LEU A 24 -5.26 0.51 12.21
C LEU A 24 -5.19 -0.96 11.84
N SER A 25 -6.35 -1.57 11.56
CA SER A 25 -6.33 -2.87 10.92
C SER A 25 -5.40 -2.74 9.72
N SER A 26 -4.54 -3.73 9.55
CA SER A 26 -3.50 -3.78 8.51
C SER A 26 -3.99 -3.28 7.14
N ASP A 27 -5.25 -3.51 6.81
CA ASP A 27 -5.90 -3.11 5.56
C ASP A 27 -6.11 -1.59 5.41
N ALA A 28 -6.50 -0.89 6.48
CA ALA A 28 -6.74 0.56 6.42
C ALA A 28 -5.43 1.35 6.26
N GLY A 29 -4.37 0.93 6.96
CA GLY A 29 -3.03 1.50 6.81
C GLY A 29 -2.44 1.23 5.43
N LEU A 30 -2.64 0.03 4.90
CA LEU A 30 -2.20 -0.34 3.55
C LEU A 30 -2.87 0.50 2.47
N LEU A 31 -4.17 0.81 2.60
CA LEU A 31 -4.89 1.67 1.65
C LEU A 31 -4.29 3.09 1.60
N LEU A 32 -4.03 3.70 2.76
CA LEU A 32 -3.40 5.02 2.84
C LEU A 32 -2.00 5.02 2.23
N PHE A 33 -1.22 3.98 2.53
CA PHE A 33 0.12 3.84 1.97
C PHE A 33 0.10 3.66 0.44
N LYS A 34 -0.85 2.87 -0.08
CA LYS A 34 -1.06 2.71 -1.52
C LYS A 34 -1.41 4.04 -2.19
N GLU A 35 -2.31 4.82 -1.62
CA GLU A 35 -2.66 6.16 -2.11
C GLU A 35 -1.46 7.10 -2.09
N PHE A 36 -0.67 7.07 -1.02
CA PHE A 36 0.57 7.84 -0.93
C PHE A 36 1.54 7.51 -2.07
N LEU A 37 1.79 6.21 -2.33
CA LEU A 37 2.67 5.79 -3.44
C LEU A 37 2.17 6.22 -4.82
N VAL A 38 0.85 6.24 -5.03
CA VAL A 38 0.25 6.76 -6.26
C VAL A 38 0.46 8.27 -6.38
N LYS A 39 0.24 9.02 -5.28
CA LYS A 39 0.39 10.48 -5.23
C LYS A 39 1.81 10.95 -5.53
N ILE A 40 2.83 10.25 -5.01
CA ILE A 40 4.24 10.59 -5.28
C ILE A 40 4.73 10.04 -6.64
N GLY A 41 3.91 9.29 -7.36
CA GLY A 41 4.25 8.72 -8.66
C GLY A 41 5.14 7.47 -8.61
N ALA A 42 5.34 6.87 -7.43
CA ALA A 42 6.17 5.68 -7.26
C ALA A 42 5.64 4.49 -8.07
N VAL A 43 4.32 4.28 -8.10
CA VAL A 43 3.70 3.19 -8.88
C VAL A 43 4.02 3.32 -10.37
N LYS A 44 3.97 4.55 -10.91
CA LYS A 44 4.31 4.82 -12.32
C LYS A 44 5.79 4.59 -12.60
N LEU A 45 6.65 4.91 -11.64
CA LEU A 45 8.09 4.71 -11.75
C LEU A 45 8.44 3.22 -11.77
N VAL A 46 7.88 2.45 -10.83
CA VAL A 46 8.07 0.99 -10.73
C VAL A 46 7.60 0.30 -12.01
N ASN A 47 6.41 0.62 -12.51
CA ASN A 47 5.88 0.05 -13.76
C ASN A 47 6.81 0.31 -14.97
N ARG A 48 7.50 1.46 -15.01
CA ARG A 48 8.39 1.82 -16.11
C ARG A 48 9.78 1.19 -15.99
N MET A 49 10.32 1.17 -14.77
CA MET A 49 11.74 0.89 -14.53
C MET A 49 12.02 -0.54 -14.07
N PHE A 50 11.08 -1.18 -13.38
CA PHE A 50 11.32 -2.50 -12.79
C PHE A 50 11.03 -3.59 -13.81
N LYS A 51 12.10 -4.30 -14.20
CA LYS A 51 12.05 -5.47 -15.07
C LYS A 51 13.06 -6.49 -14.57
N THR A 52 12.64 -7.73 -14.48
CA THR A 52 13.52 -8.85 -14.14
C THR A 52 14.03 -9.50 -15.41
N ASN A 53 15.23 -10.07 -15.34
CA ASN A 53 15.81 -10.86 -16.42
C ASN A 53 15.38 -12.33 -16.34
N ASP A 54 14.13 -12.57 -15.94
CA ASP A 54 13.59 -13.91 -15.86
C ASP A 54 13.37 -14.49 -17.28
N THR A 55 13.65 -15.78 -17.44
CA THR A 55 13.53 -16.54 -18.69
C THR A 55 12.31 -17.44 -18.73
N ALA A 56 11.50 -17.46 -17.66
CA ALA A 56 10.30 -18.27 -17.58
C ALA A 56 9.38 -18.03 -18.79
N TRP A 57 8.99 -19.12 -19.45
CA TRP A 57 8.12 -19.11 -20.63
C TRP A 57 6.73 -18.55 -20.29
N PHE A 58 6.21 -18.89 -19.11
CA PHE A 58 4.85 -18.54 -18.72
C PHE A 58 4.85 -17.79 -17.38
N ARG A 59 4.21 -16.61 -17.38
CA ARG A 59 3.99 -15.80 -16.18
C ARG A 59 2.56 -15.26 -16.19
N VAL A 60 1.88 -15.37 -15.06
CA VAL A 60 0.52 -14.80 -14.88
C VAL A 60 0.59 -13.31 -14.54
N HIS A 61 1.59 -12.91 -13.75
CA HIS A 61 1.76 -11.54 -13.26
C HIS A 61 3.05 -10.91 -13.79
N LYS A 62 3.03 -9.58 -13.99
CA LYS A 62 4.18 -8.80 -14.46
C LYS A 62 5.12 -8.47 -13.32
N ASP A 63 6.39 -8.23 -13.64
CA ASP A 63 7.45 -7.93 -12.67
C ASP A 63 7.08 -6.78 -11.73
N ASP A 64 6.55 -5.69 -12.27
CA ASP A 64 6.15 -4.51 -11.51
C ASP A 64 5.00 -4.84 -10.54
N THR A 65 4.06 -5.69 -10.94
CA THR A 65 2.95 -6.12 -10.09
C THR A 65 3.45 -6.99 -8.94
N ASN A 66 4.37 -7.92 -9.22
CA ASN A 66 5.00 -8.76 -8.19
C ASN A 66 5.79 -7.93 -7.18
N LEU A 67 6.57 -6.94 -7.64
CA LEU A 67 7.30 -6.06 -6.74
C LEU A 67 6.36 -5.24 -5.84
N MET A 68 5.29 -4.68 -6.41
CA MET A 68 4.31 -3.94 -5.62
C MET A 68 3.66 -4.82 -4.55
N GLN A 69 3.34 -6.08 -4.87
CA GLN A 69 2.81 -7.03 -3.91
C GLN A 69 3.78 -7.28 -2.75
N VAL A 70 5.07 -7.51 -3.03
CA VAL A 70 6.10 -7.69 -1.99
C VAL A 70 6.22 -6.45 -1.10
N ILE A 71 6.22 -5.24 -1.68
CA ILE A 71 6.27 -3.98 -0.91
C ILE A 71 5.06 -3.88 0.04
N TYR A 72 3.86 -4.13 -0.48
CA TYR A 72 2.65 -4.09 0.32
C TYR A 72 2.66 -5.11 1.45
N GLN A 73 3.09 -6.33 1.14
CA GLN A 73 3.16 -7.44 2.08
C GLN A 73 4.15 -7.18 3.24
N ILE A 74 5.31 -6.59 2.93
CA ILE A 74 6.30 -6.18 3.95
C ILE A 74 5.72 -5.09 4.87
N ILE A 75 5.03 -4.09 4.31
CA ILE A 75 4.54 -2.94 5.06
C ILE A 75 3.33 -3.30 5.91
N SER A 76 2.46 -4.17 5.40
CA SER A 76 1.34 -4.72 6.17
C SER A 76 1.76 -5.81 7.15
N SER A 77 3.05 -6.15 7.20
CA SER A 77 3.60 -7.22 8.06
C SER A 77 2.93 -8.58 7.82
N TYR A 78 2.51 -8.84 6.58
CA TYR A 78 1.95 -10.11 6.13
C TYR A 78 3.08 -11.06 5.71
N PHE A 79 3.88 -11.53 6.66
CA PHE A 79 5.07 -12.31 6.32
C PHE A 79 4.75 -13.72 5.76
N GLU A 80 3.58 -14.26 6.10
CA GLU A 80 3.14 -15.62 5.73
C GLU A 80 1.61 -15.57 5.51
N ASP A 81 1.13 -16.00 4.33
CA ASP A 81 -0.15 -16.72 4.32
C ASP A 81 0.19 -18.05 4.99
N ASP A 82 -0.40 -18.35 6.14
CA ASP A 82 -0.28 -19.68 6.76
C ASP A 82 -0.62 -20.73 5.68
N CYS A 83 0.40 -21.45 5.24
CA CYS A 83 0.29 -22.62 4.38
C CYS A 83 -0.12 -23.85 5.19
#